data_AF-A0A7J3I2S4-F1
#
_entry.id   AF-A0A7J3I2S4-F1
#
_cell.length_a   1.000
_cell.length_b   1.000
_cell.length_c   1.000
_cell.angle_alpha   90.00
_cell.angle_beta   90.00
_cell.angle_gamma   90.00
#
_symmetry.space_group_name_H-M   'P 1'
#
loop_
_entity.id
_entity.type
_entity.pdbx_description
1 polymer ?
#
loop_
_entity_poly.entity_id
_entity_poly.type
_entity_poly.pdbx_seq_one_letter_code
_entity_poly.pdbx_strand_id
1 'polypeptide(L)'
;MQWISHDNIRRETSFNFILTNEAPLRIGCGGEPPLEALSDLAVLRIPSEFGEVPYIPGSSLKGVFRSFCAKLLARKGLRVCELSGNRCEVGRERNIEQFAEQACLLCKIFGTQGYRGLVSFSDAFPWNGQQLYPFRLGVRRGIRIGRKSGRAQNLFDVEYV
;
A
#
# COMPACT_ATOMS: atom_id res chain seq x y z
N MET A 1 -8.58 19.76 -21.07
CA MET A 1 -8.93 18.40 -20.60
C MET A 1 -9.43 18.47 -19.16
N GLN A 2 -10.72 18.26 -18.93
CA GLN A 2 -11.39 18.70 -17.69
C GLN A 2 -11.39 17.67 -16.55
N TRP A 3 -10.95 16.42 -16.80
CA TRP A 3 -11.08 15.31 -15.85
C TRP A 3 -9.86 15.08 -14.95
N ILE A 4 -8.76 15.79 -15.18
CA ILE A 4 -7.50 15.65 -14.42
C ILE A 4 -7.39 16.72 -13.33
N SER A 5 -8.03 17.87 -13.54
CA SER A 5 -8.10 18.91 -12.51
C SER A 5 -9.12 18.52 -11.43
N HIS A 6 -8.76 18.77 -10.16
CA HIS A 6 -9.66 18.65 -9.01
C HIS A 6 -10.53 19.88 -8.80
N ASP A 7 -10.42 20.92 -9.65
CA ASP A 7 -11.18 22.17 -9.54
C ASP A 7 -12.68 21.96 -9.79
N ASN A 8 -13.06 20.90 -10.51
CA ASN A 8 -14.45 20.58 -10.79
C ASN A 8 -14.73 19.08 -10.62
N ILE A 9 -15.42 18.72 -9.54
CA ILE A 9 -15.86 17.36 -9.28
C ILE A 9 -17.25 17.18 -9.91
N ARG A 10 -17.30 16.45 -11.03
CA ARG A 10 -18.59 16.13 -11.69
C ARG A 10 -19.32 14.94 -11.04
N ARG A 11 -18.54 13.97 -10.56
CA ARG A 11 -19.06 12.73 -9.98
C ARG A 11 -18.03 12.17 -9.01
N GLU A 12 -18.51 11.71 -7.87
CA GLU A 12 -17.77 10.85 -6.97
C GLU A 12 -18.43 9.47 -6.97
N THR A 13 -17.62 8.42 -6.89
CA THR A 13 -18.11 7.05 -6.78
C THR A 13 -17.35 6.38 -5.66
N SER A 14 -18.07 6.03 -4.60
CA SER A 14 -17.51 5.37 -3.42
C SER A 14 -17.73 3.87 -3.51
N PHE A 15 -16.74 3.12 -3.05
CA PHE A 15 -16.82 1.68 -2.92
C PHE A 15 -16.45 1.29 -1.50
N ASN A 16 -17.35 0.57 -0.84
CA ASN A 16 -17.14 0.04 0.50
C ASN A 16 -16.98 -1.48 0.39
N PHE A 17 -15.93 -2.01 1.00
CA PHE A 17 -15.60 -3.42 0.94
C PHE A 17 -15.27 -3.96 2.33
N ILE A 18 -15.55 -5.25 2.53
CA ILE A 18 -15.06 -6.01 3.67
C ILE A 18 -13.93 -6.91 3.14
N LEU A 19 -12.75 -6.80 3.74
CA LEU A 19 -11.60 -7.62 3.38
C LEU A 19 -11.53 -8.80 4.35
N THR A 20 -11.62 -10.01 3.81
CA THR A 20 -11.44 -11.25 4.57
C THR A 20 -10.06 -11.82 4.29
N ASN A 21 -9.32 -12.14 5.35
CA ASN A 21 -8.00 -12.70 5.22
C ASN A 21 -8.07 -14.22 5.03
N GLU A 22 -7.80 -14.72 3.82
CA GLU A 22 -7.80 -16.16 3.51
C GLU A 22 -6.46 -16.85 3.83
N ALA A 23 -5.38 -16.08 3.97
CA ALA A 23 -4.03 -16.58 4.24
C ALA A 23 -3.26 -15.59 5.13
N PRO A 24 -2.23 -16.01 5.88
CA PRO A 24 -1.43 -15.12 6.72
C PRO A 24 -1.03 -13.81 6.04
N LEU A 25 -1.49 -12.68 6.59
CA LEU A 25 -1.23 -11.34 6.04
C LEU A 25 -0.28 -10.60 6.95
N ARG A 26 0.74 -9.99 6.35
CA ARG A 26 1.66 -9.13 7.06
C ARG A 26 1.80 -7.78 6.36
N ILE A 27 1.55 -6.73 7.12
CA ILE A 27 1.90 -5.35 6.79
C ILE A 27 2.83 -4.87 7.90
N GLY A 28 4.11 -4.70 7.56
CA GLY A 28 5.12 -4.33 8.55
C GLY A 28 5.08 -2.85 8.92
N CYS A 29 5.42 -2.54 10.17
CA CYS A 29 5.51 -1.16 10.67
C CYS A 29 6.68 -0.36 10.03
N GLY A 30 7.72 -1.03 9.56
CA GLY A 30 8.93 -0.40 9.01
C GLY A 30 9.81 0.19 10.12
N GLY A 31 11.13 -0.01 10.04
CA GLY A 31 12.07 0.39 11.09
C GLY A 31 12.32 -0.71 12.13
N GLU A 32 13.01 -0.35 13.21
CA GLU A 32 13.19 -1.25 14.37
C GLU A 32 11.84 -1.42 15.07
N PRO A 33 11.46 -2.66 15.43
CA PRO A 33 10.25 -2.87 16.20
C PRO A 33 10.36 -2.13 17.55
N PRO A 34 9.23 -1.64 18.12
CA PRO A 34 9.23 -1.09 19.47
C PRO A 34 9.92 -2.05 20.44
N LEU A 35 10.63 -1.52 21.45
CA LEU A 35 11.37 -2.32 22.44
C LEU A 35 10.53 -3.42 23.12
N GLU A 36 9.20 -3.25 23.13
CA GLU A 36 8.20 -4.14 23.72
C GLU A 36 7.72 -5.24 22.76
N ALA A 37 8.16 -5.25 21.50
CA ALA A 37 7.71 -6.21 20.52
C ALA A 37 8.36 -7.59 20.76
N LEU A 38 7.52 -8.63 20.87
CA LEU A 38 7.95 -10.02 21.00
C LEU A 38 8.48 -10.63 19.68
N SER A 39 8.53 -9.86 18.60
CA SER A 39 8.94 -10.33 17.27
C SER A 39 9.86 -9.32 16.60
N ASP A 40 10.85 -9.81 15.86
CA ASP A 40 11.77 -8.96 15.10
C ASP A 40 11.05 -8.17 13.99
N LEU A 41 9.90 -8.68 13.56
CA LEU A 41 9.22 -8.29 12.35
C LEU A 41 7.71 -8.16 12.60
N ALA A 42 7.37 -7.17 13.43
CA ALA A 42 6.02 -6.88 13.89
C ALA A 42 5.06 -6.39 12.78
N VAL A 43 3.77 -6.65 12.99
CA VAL A 43 2.65 -6.10 12.21
C VAL A 43 2.35 -4.67 12.67
N LEU A 44 2.06 -3.80 11.71
CA LEU A 44 1.65 -2.43 11.94
C LEU A 44 0.29 -2.37 12.67
N ARG A 45 0.27 -1.63 13.77
CA ARG A 45 -0.89 -1.46 14.66
C ARG A 45 -1.15 0.01 14.93
N ILE A 46 -2.37 0.32 15.33
CA ILE A 46 -2.73 1.62 15.89
C ILE A 46 -3.47 1.46 17.22
N PRO A 47 -3.34 2.44 18.12
CA PRO A 47 -4.15 2.49 19.33
C PRO A 47 -5.62 2.76 18.97
N SER A 48 -6.53 2.03 19.60
CA SER A 48 -7.98 2.19 19.45
C SER A 48 -8.70 1.97 20.79
N GLU A 49 -10.01 2.21 20.83
CA GLU A 49 -10.86 1.87 21.99
C GLU A 49 -10.86 0.36 22.33
N PHE A 50 -10.49 -0.48 21.35
CA PHE A 50 -10.36 -1.93 21.51
C PHE A 50 -8.91 -2.38 21.81
N GLY A 51 -8.02 -1.44 22.11
CA GLY A 51 -6.59 -1.67 22.30
C GLY A 51 -5.79 -1.56 21.00
N GLU A 52 -4.62 -2.20 20.98
CA GLU A 52 -3.71 -2.24 19.82
C GLU A 52 -4.25 -3.18 18.73
N VAL A 53 -4.62 -2.60 17.60
CA VAL A 53 -5.33 -3.30 16.52
C VAL A 53 -4.56 -3.20 15.20
N PRO A 54 -4.38 -4.32 14.46
CA PRO A 54 -3.73 -4.28 13.17
C PRO A 54 -4.64 -3.57 12.16
N TYR A 55 -4.05 -2.91 11.16
CA TYR A 55 -4.82 -2.28 10.10
C TYR A 55 -4.09 -2.36 8.76
N ILE A 56 -4.84 -2.18 7.67
CA ILE A 56 -4.28 -2.07 6.32
C ILE A 56 -4.24 -0.59 5.95
N PRO A 57 -3.06 0.03 5.82
CA PRO A 57 -2.97 1.41 5.36
C PRO A 57 -3.54 1.57 3.95
N GLY A 58 -4.28 2.65 3.73
CA GLY A 58 -4.81 3.03 2.42
C GLY A 58 -3.69 3.24 1.41
N SER A 59 -2.51 3.69 1.85
CA SER A 59 -1.31 3.78 1.03
C SER A 59 -0.79 2.42 0.55
N SER A 60 -0.81 1.41 1.43
CA SER A 60 -0.43 0.02 1.11
C SER A 60 -1.43 -0.60 0.14
N LEU A 61 -2.72 -0.46 0.40
CA LEU A 61 -3.78 -0.94 -0.48
C LEU A 61 -3.69 -0.26 -1.86
N LYS A 62 -3.57 1.06 -1.89
CA LYS A 62 -3.34 1.85 -3.11
C LYS A 62 -2.09 1.37 -3.86
N GLY A 63 -1.02 1.04 -3.14
CA GLY A 63 0.22 0.49 -3.70
C GLY A 63 0.01 -0.83 -4.41
N VAL A 64 -0.73 -1.77 -3.79
CA VAL A 64 -1.10 -3.05 -4.40
C VAL A 64 -1.88 -2.83 -5.69
N PHE A 65 -2.95 -2.05 -5.65
CA PHE A 65 -3.77 -1.73 -6.84
C PHE A 65 -2.95 -1.06 -7.94
N ARG A 66 -2.14 -0.05 -7.59
CA ARG A 66 -1.28 0.66 -8.53
C ARG A 66 -0.29 -0.30 -9.19
N SER A 67 0.35 -1.18 -8.43
CA SER A 67 1.34 -2.13 -8.95
C SER A 67 0.70 -3.17 -9.89
N PHE A 68 -0.52 -3.61 -9.59
CA PHE A 68 -1.28 -4.52 -10.43
C PHE A 68 -1.71 -3.85 -11.73
N CYS A 69 -2.27 -2.63 -11.66
CA CYS A 69 -2.63 -1.85 -12.83
C CYS A 69 -1.42 -1.55 -13.72
N ALA A 70 -0.24 -1.28 -13.13
CA ALA A 70 0.99 -1.08 -13.89
C ALA A 70 1.32 -2.29 -14.77
N LYS A 71 1.26 -3.51 -14.21
CA LYS A 71 1.47 -4.77 -14.95
C LYS A 71 0.44 -4.95 -16.06
N LEU A 72 -0.84 -4.66 -15.78
CA LEU A 72 -1.92 -4.77 -16.76
C LEU A 72 -1.73 -3.81 -17.93
N LEU A 73 -1.42 -2.54 -17.64
CA LEU A 73 -1.20 -1.51 -18.64
C LEU A 73 0.04 -1.81 -19.50
N ALA A 74 1.12 -2.28 -18.88
CA ALA A 74 2.32 -2.70 -19.59
C ALA A 74 2.03 -3.85 -20.57
N ARG A 75 1.25 -4.86 -20.16
CA ARG A 75 0.79 -5.94 -21.05
C ARG A 75 -0.08 -5.46 -22.21
N LYS A 76 -0.81 -4.36 -22.03
CA LYS A 76 -1.62 -3.72 -23.09
C LYS A 76 -0.79 -2.81 -24.02
N GLY A 77 0.54 -2.73 -23.84
CA GLY A 77 1.40 -1.87 -24.64
C GLY A 77 1.25 -0.38 -24.34
N LEU A 78 0.62 -0.02 -23.21
CA LEU A 78 0.47 1.37 -22.80
C LEU A 78 1.72 1.84 -22.04
N ARG A 79 2.04 3.13 -22.16
CA ARG A 79 3.14 3.76 -21.42
C ARG A 79 2.85 3.71 -19.92
N VAL A 80 3.79 3.18 -19.11
CA VAL A 80 3.69 3.10 -17.65
C VAL A 80 4.94 3.65 -16.99
N CYS A 81 4.77 4.55 -16.02
CA CYS A 81 5.82 5.09 -15.17
C CYS A 81 6.18 4.06 -14.07
N GLU A 82 7.46 3.73 -13.88
CA GLU A 82 7.92 2.95 -12.72
C GLU A 82 8.35 3.89 -11.59
N LEU A 83 7.99 3.55 -10.35
CA LEU A 83 8.33 4.36 -9.18
C LEU A 83 9.83 4.30 -8.83
N SER A 84 10.48 3.16 -9.09
CA SER A 84 11.90 2.89 -8.81
C SER A 84 12.84 3.19 -9.97
N GLY A 85 12.32 3.54 -11.15
CA GLY A 85 13.08 3.71 -12.39
C GLY A 85 12.65 4.96 -13.16
N ASN A 86 12.10 4.74 -14.36
CA ASN A 86 11.59 5.79 -15.24
C ASN A 86 10.39 6.52 -14.60
N ARG A 87 10.70 7.54 -13.80
CA ARG A 87 9.72 8.42 -13.18
C ARG A 87 9.05 9.29 -14.23
N CYS A 88 7.82 9.70 -13.96
CA CYS A 88 7.14 10.68 -14.79
C CYS A 88 7.70 12.07 -14.47
N GLU A 89 8.63 12.57 -15.28
CA GLU A 89 9.28 13.88 -15.10
C GLU A 89 8.26 15.02 -15.09
N VAL A 90 7.32 14.98 -16.03
CA VAL A 90 6.15 15.88 -16.11
C VAL A 90 5.29 15.84 -14.83
N GLY A 91 5.40 14.79 -14.02
CA GLY A 91 4.71 14.71 -12.74
C GLY A 91 5.31 15.60 -11.64
N ARG A 92 6.42 16.30 -11.90
CA ARG A 92 7.08 17.25 -10.99
C ARG A 92 6.94 18.69 -11.46
N GLU A 93 6.97 18.87 -12.77
CA GLU A 93 6.70 20.16 -13.43
C GLU A 93 5.23 20.48 -13.16
N ARG A 94 4.95 21.50 -12.35
CA ARG A 94 3.58 21.91 -11.96
C ARG A 94 2.81 22.58 -13.12
N ASN A 95 2.93 22.04 -14.34
CA ASN A 95 2.18 22.42 -15.53
C ASN A 95 1.07 21.39 -15.82
N ILE A 96 -0.17 21.77 -15.54
CA ILE A 96 -1.33 20.86 -15.62
C ILE A 96 -1.66 20.43 -17.06
N GLU A 97 -1.41 21.28 -18.05
CA GLU A 97 -1.67 21.01 -19.47
C GLU A 97 -0.71 19.95 -19.97
N GLN A 98 0.59 20.16 -19.69
CA GLN A 98 1.63 19.20 -20.03
C GLN A 98 1.43 17.87 -19.29
N PHE A 99 1.03 17.90 -18.01
CA PHE A 99 0.67 16.70 -17.27
C PHE A 99 -0.53 15.97 -17.90
N ALA A 100 -1.55 16.71 -18.31
CA ALA A 100 -2.74 16.15 -18.94
C ALA A 100 -2.44 15.46 -20.28
N GLU A 101 -1.52 15.99 -21.07
CA GLU A 101 -1.13 15.43 -22.35
C GLU A 101 -0.13 14.29 -22.19
N GLN A 102 0.95 14.55 -21.48
CA GLN A 102 2.14 13.71 -21.52
C GLN A 102 2.16 12.68 -20.40
N ALA A 103 1.53 12.90 -19.23
CA ALA A 103 1.63 11.95 -18.12
C ALA A 103 0.95 10.61 -18.44
N CYS A 104 1.52 9.52 -17.92
CA CYS A 104 0.95 8.20 -18.15
C CYS A 104 -0.37 8.01 -17.39
N LEU A 105 -1.20 7.09 -17.85
CA LEU A 105 -2.52 6.84 -17.28
C LEU A 105 -2.45 6.47 -15.79
N LEU A 106 -1.45 5.69 -15.40
CA LEU A 106 -1.24 5.29 -14.00
C LEU A 106 -0.98 6.51 -13.09
N CYS A 107 -0.10 7.40 -13.54
CA CYS A 107 0.28 8.61 -12.83
C CYS A 107 -0.92 9.61 -12.78
N LYS A 108 -1.80 9.64 -13.80
CA LYS A 108 -3.06 10.42 -13.79
C LYS A 108 -4.10 9.88 -12.79
N ILE A 109 -4.29 8.56 -12.74
CA ILE A 109 -5.28 7.92 -11.84
C ILE A 109 -4.81 7.97 -10.39
N PHE A 110 -3.60 7.47 -10.11
CA PHE A 110 -3.11 7.28 -8.75
C PHE A 110 -2.35 8.48 -8.19
N GLY A 111 -1.98 9.44 -9.04
CA GLY A 111 -1.19 10.62 -8.67
C GLY A 111 0.33 10.41 -8.76
N THR A 112 1.05 11.48 -8.46
CA THR A 112 2.52 11.61 -8.46
C THR A 112 2.95 12.65 -7.41
N GLN A 113 4.24 12.96 -7.30
CA GLN A 113 4.77 13.92 -6.31
C GLN A 113 4.17 15.32 -6.45
N GLY A 114 3.96 15.81 -7.69
CA GLY A 114 3.40 17.14 -7.94
C GLY A 114 1.88 17.22 -8.08
N TYR A 115 1.19 16.07 -8.23
CA TYR A 115 -0.24 16.03 -8.53
C TYR A 115 -0.98 14.99 -7.71
N ARG A 116 -2.13 15.39 -7.15
CA ARG A 116 -3.05 14.48 -6.47
C ARG A 116 -3.63 13.48 -7.48
N GLY A 117 -3.81 12.24 -7.04
CA GLY A 117 -4.54 11.25 -7.83
C GLY A 117 -6.05 11.49 -7.84
N LEU A 118 -6.76 10.84 -8.76
CA LEU A 118 -8.22 10.82 -8.82
C LEU A 118 -8.84 9.78 -7.88
N VAL A 119 -8.05 8.80 -7.44
CA VAL A 119 -8.51 7.76 -6.50
C VAL A 119 -7.94 8.01 -5.10
N SER A 120 -8.84 7.90 -4.12
CA SER A 120 -8.53 7.90 -2.69
C SER A 120 -8.73 6.51 -2.12
N PHE A 121 -7.86 6.11 -1.20
CA PHE A 121 -7.94 4.84 -0.48
C PHE A 121 -7.89 5.16 1.01
N SER A 122 -8.93 4.76 1.73
CA SER A 122 -8.98 4.86 3.19
C SER A 122 -8.24 3.69 3.83
N ASP A 123 -7.81 3.90 5.07
CA ASP A 123 -7.29 2.82 5.90
C ASP A 123 -8.40 1.81 6.18
N ALA A 124 -8.08 0.51 6.13
CA ALA A 124 -9.01 -0.56 6.44
C ALA A 124 -8.74 -1.10 7.84
N PHE A 125 -9.74 -0.95 8.70
CA PHE A 125 -9.69 -1.32 10.09
C PHE A 125 -10.52 -2.59 10.35
N PRO A 126 -10.11 -3.46 11.29
CA PRO A 126 -10.90 -4.61 11.71
C PRO A 126 -12.05 -4.21 12.64
N TRP A 127 -12.68 -3.05 12.45
CA TRP A 127 -13.91 -2.66 13.16
C TRP A 127 -14.75 -1.72 12.29
N ASN A 128 -16.03 -1.58 12.64
CA ASN A 128 -17.00 -0.72 11.95
C ASN A 128 -17.47 0.49 12.79
N GLY A 129 -16.73 0.81 13.84
CA GLY A 129 -17.03 1.88 14.81
C GLY A 129 -17.86 1.43 16.02
N GLN A 130 -18.53 0.28 15.93
CA GLN A 130 -19.34 -0.27 17.02
C GLN A 130 -18.84 -1.64 17.48
N GLN A 131 -18.32 -2.43 16.54
CA GLN A 131 -17.90 -3.80 16.77
C GLN A 131 -16.53 -4.05 16.16
N LEU A 132 -15.66 -4.68 16.96
CA LEU A 132 -14.40 -5.26 16.51
C LEU A 132 -14.66 -6.60 15.81
N TYR A 133 -14.19 -6.74 14.57
CA TYR A 133 -14.12 -8.01 13.87
C TYR A 133 -12.98 -8.87 14.44
N PRO A 134 -13.19 -10.18 14.61
CA PRO A 134 -12.18 -11.05 15.20
C PRO A 134 -10.95 -11.11 14.30
N PHE A 135 -9.78 -10.89 14.88
CA PHE A 135 -8.47 -11.13 14.26
C PHE A 135 -7.61 -11.95 15.21
N ARG A 136 -6.60 -12.64 14.67
CA ARG A 136 -5.61 -13.38 15.47
C ARG A 136 -4.23 -12.96 15.02
N LEU A 137 -3.34 -12.72 15.98
CA LEU A 137 -1.93 -12.53 15.69
C LEU A 137 -1.23 -13.88 15.81
N GLY A 138 -0.45 -14.22 14.80
CA GLY A 138 0.43 -15.38 14.79
C GLY A 138 1.88 -14.95 14.68
N VAL A 139 2.78 -15.77 15.24
CA VAL A 139 4.22 -15.61 15.06
C VAL A 139 4.77 -16.84 14.37
N ARG A 140 5.56 -16.63 13.33
CA ARG A 140 6.27 -17.68 12.60
C ARG A 140 7.77 -17.45 12.68
N ARG A 141 8.49 -18.46 13.17
CA ARG A 141 9.96 -18.49 13.14
C ARG A 141 10.47 -18.62 11.71
N GLY A 142 11.25 -17.64 11.29
CA GLY A 142 12.06 -17.63 10.07
C GLY A 142 13.51 -18.00 10.36
N ILE A 143 14.19 -18.53 9.34
CA ILE A 143 15.61 -18.90 9.38
C ILE A 143 16.30 -18.25 8.19
N ARG A 144 17.38 -17.52 8.44
CA ARG A 144 18.29 -17.03 7.40
C ARG A 144 19.38 -18.07 7.18
N ILE A 145 19.47 -18.63 5.97
CA ILE A 145 20.47 -19.65 5.62
C ILE A 145 21.50 -19.01 4.69
N GLY A 146 22.79 -19.15 5.05
CA GLY A 146 23.88 -18.67 4.23
C GLY A 146 24.06 -19.57 3.00
N ARG A 147 23.85 -19.04 1.79
CA ARG A 147 23.95 -19.85 0.55
C ARG A 147 25.33 -20.49 0.34
N LYS A 148 26.41 -19.84 0.81
CA LYS A 148 27.79 -20.38 0.70
C LYS A 148 28.12 -21.39 1.80
N SER A 149 27.61 -21.19 3.01
CA SER A 149 27.95 -22.03 4.17
C SER A 149 26.97 -23.18 4.41
N GLY A 150 25.76 -23.12 3.85
CA GLY A 150 24.68 -24.09 4.10
C GLY A 150 24.13 -24.08 5.53
N ARG A 151 24.62 -23.18 6.39
CA ARG A 151 24.27 -23.12 7.81
C ARG A 151 23.24 -22.03 8.09
N ALA A 152 22.42 -22.26 9.12
CA ALA A 152 21.59 -21.23 9.71
C ALA A 152 22.50 -20.11 10.26
N GLN A 153 22.28 -18.89 9.78
CA GLN A 153 23.02 -17.70 10.20
C GLN A 153 22.28 -16.92 11.27
N ASN A 154 20.96 -16.79 11.14
CA ASN A 154 20.14 -16.12 12.13
C ASN A 154 18.71 -16.67 12.15
N LEU A 155 18.10 -16.62 13.32
CA LEU A 155 16.68 -16.87 13.54
C LEU A 155 15.98 -15.52 13.67
N PHE A 156 14.76 -15.42 13.14
CA PHE A 156 13.95 -14.22 13.32
C PHE A 156 12.48 -14.57 13.39
N ASP A 157 11.71 -13.85 14.19
CA ASP A 157 10.28 -14.07 14.37
C ASP A 157 9.45 -13.08 13.56
N VAL A 158 8.52 -13.62 12.76
CA VAL A 158 7.65 -12.87 11.85
C VAL A 158 6.23 -12.89 12.38
N GLU A 159 5.70 -11.73 12.73
CA GLU A 159 4.29 -11.57 13.10
C GLU A 159 3.41 -11.44 11.86
N TYR A 160 2.19 -11.98 11.92
CA TYR A 160 1.17 -11.88 10.89
C TYR A 160 -0.23 -11.92 11.50
N VAL A 161 -1.21 -11.47 10.71
CA VAL A 161 -2.65 -11.58 10.97
C VAL A 161 -3.24 -12.74 10.18
#